data_AF-A0A7S2F3Z9-F1
#
_entry.id   AF-A0A7S2F3Z9-F1
#
_cell.length_a   1.000
_cell.length_b   1.000
_cell.length_c   1.000
_cell.angle_alpha   90.00
_cell.angle_beta   90.00
_cell.angle_gamma   90.00
#
_symmetry.space_group_name_H-M   'P 1'
#
loop_
_entity.id
_entity.type
_entity.pdbx_description
1 polymer ?
#
loop_
_entity_poly.entity_id
_entity_poly.type
_entity_poly.pdbx_seq_one_letter_code
_entity_poly.pdbx_strand_id
1 'polypeptide(L)'
;APVDLGSAAVDKEASAPFVRWFQPKWLKDHFATPEVFPKEALDLTRLRESFERAVVKRLMTDVPFGVLLSGGLDSSLVASVACRHMDSVFGSGSEIGGFRTDRLHSFCIGLEGSPDLLAARDVAKFLNTQHHEFHFTVQEGIDAISDVIYHIETYDVTSIR
;
A
#
# COMPACT_ATOMS: atom_id res chain seq x y z
N ALA A 1 20.12 6.16 -66.92
CA ALA A 1 18.98 6.70 -66.15
C ALA A 1 18.98 5.99 -64.79
N PRO A 2 18.85 6.70 -63.66
CA PRO A 2 18.88 6.06 -62.35
C PRO A 2 17.55 5.32 -62.13
N VAL A 3 17.65 4.17 -61.46
CA VAL A 3 16.55 3.27 -61.13
C VAL A 3 15.75 3.90 -59.97
N ASP A 4 14.45 4.08 -60.18
CA ASP A 4 13.50 4.54 -59.18
C ASP A 4 13.29 3.43 -58.14
N LEU A 5 13.93 3.58 -56.98
CA LEU A 5 13.69 2.73 -55.81
C LEU A 5 12.40 3.24 -55.15
N GLY A 6 11.27 2.70 -55.61
CA GLY A 6 9.96 2.97 -55.06
C GLY A 6 9.99 2.94 -53.54
N SER A 7 9.58 4.06 -52.92
CA SER A 7 9.41 4.15 -51.49
C SER A 7 8.36 3.12 -51.05
N ALA A 8 8.82 1.99 -50.52
CA ALA A 8 7.96 1.09 -49.77
C ALA A 8 7.41 1.90 -48.60
N ALA A 9 6.16 2.34 -48.73
CA ALA A 9 5.39 2.86 -47.64
C ALA A 9 5.36 1.76 -46.57
N VAL A 10 6.13 1.96 -45.50
CA VAL A 10 5.93 1.20 -44.28
C VAL A 10 4.56 1.61 -43.79
N ASP A 11 3.57 0.75 -44.01
CA ASP A 11 2.23 0.87 -43.44
C ASP A 11 2.39 0.97 -41.92
N LYS A 12 2.43 2.21 -41.42
CA LYS A 12 2.28 2.50 -40.01
C LYS A 12 0.82 2.21 -39.67
N GLU A 13 0.52 0.98 -39.26
CA GLU A 13 -0.69 0.70 -38.50
C GLU A 13 -0.73 1.71 -37.35
N ALA A 14 -1.64 2.68 -37.46
CA ALA A 14 -1.82 3.70 -36.45
C ALA A 14 -2.36 3.01 -35.19
N SER A 15 -1.48 2.77 -34.20
CA SER A 15 -1.90 2.25 -32.90
C SER A 15 -2.96 3.20 -32.32
N ALA A 16 -4.09 2.65 -31.89
CA ALA A 16 -5.16 3.44 -31.27
C ALA A 16 -4.59 4.33 -30.14
N PRO A 17 -5.10 5.57 -29.97
CA PRO A 17 -4.60 6.47 -28.94
C PRO A 17 -4.87 5.92 -27.54
N PHE A 18 -3.99 6.24 -26.58
CA PHE A 18 -4.23 5.91 -25.18
C PHE A 18 -5.53 6.56 -24.69
N VAL A 19 -6.41 5.76 -24.11
CA VAL A 19 -7.70 6.20 -23.54
C VAL A 19 -7.74 5.95 -22.04
N ARG A 20 -8.33 6.88 -21.28
CA ARG A 20 -8.55 6.72 -19.84
C ARG A 20 -9.71 5.73 -19.60
N TRP A 21 -9.38 4.50 -19.24
CA TRP A 21 -10.38 3.46 -18.94
C TRP A 21 -11.06 3.65 -17.57
N PHE A 22 -10.32 4.07 -16.54
CA PHE A 22 -10.88 4.28 -15.20
C PHE A 22 -11.43 5.70 -15.05
N GLN A 23 -12.76 5.83 -14.98
CA GLN A 23 -13.47 7.10 -14.87
C GLN A 23 -14.51 7.06 -13.74
N PRO A 24 -14.08 7.04 -12.47
CA PRO A 24 -15.04 6.98 -11.37
C PRO A 24 -15.80 8.32 -11.28
N LYS A 25 -17.06 8.26 -10.82
CA LYS A 25 -17.95 9.43 -10.76
C LYS A 25 -17.34 10.60 -9.96
N TRP A 26 -16.53 10.29 -8.95
CA TRP A 26 -15.84 11.25 -8.07
C TRP A 26 -14.55 11.84 -8.67
N LEU A 27 -14.07 11.38 -9.83
CA LEU A 27 -12.85 11.96 -10.45
C LEU A 27 -13.12 13.29 -11.16
N LYS A 28 -14.39 13.66 -11.35
CA LYS A 28 -14.74 14.95 -11.96
C LYS A 28 -14.35 16.08 -11.00
N ASP A 29 -13.79 17.15 -11.54
CA ASP A 29 -13.35 18.30 -10.75
C ASP A 29 -14.50 18.83 -9.89
N HIS A 30 -14.42 18.53 -8.59
CA HIS A 30 -15.44 18.89 -7.60
C HIS A 30 -15.51 20.40 -7.36
N PHE A 31 -14.43 21.14 -7.66
CA PHE A 31 -14.41 22.60 -7.56
C PHE A 31 -15.06 23.26 -8.78
N ALA A 32 -14.95 22.63 -9.96
CA ALA A 32 -15.63 23.09 -11.17
C ALA A 32 -17.07 22.58 -11.31
N THR A 33 -17.44 21.48 -10.66
CA THR A 33 -18.78 20.85 -10.77
C THR A 33 -19.39 20.46 -9.41
N PRO A 34 -20.03 21.41 -8.70
CA PRO A 34 -20.67 21.17 -7.40
C PRO A 34 -21.80 20.12 -7.43
N GLU A 35 -22.36 19.83 -8.60
CA GLU A 35 -23.41 18.81 -8.77
C GLU A 35 -22.93 17.38 -8.47
N VAL A 36 -21.62 17.18 -8.35
CA VAL A 36 -20.97 15.88 -8.10
C VAL A 36 -20.77 15.61 -6.60
N PHE A 37 -21.16 16.51 -5.69
CA PHE A 37 -21.16 16.20 -4.27
C PHE A 37 -22.11 15.03 -3.95
N PRO A 38 -21.70 14.06 -3.12
CA PRO A 38 -22.59 13.00 -2.66
C PRO A 38 -23.82 13.60 -1.99
N LYS A 39 -25.01 13.26 -2.50
CA LYS A 39 -26.30 13.67 -1.92
C LYS A 39 -26.85 12.63 -0.94
N GLU A 40 -26.29 11.43 -0.95
CA GLU A 40 -26.61 10.36 -0.01
C GLU A 40 -26.15 10.75 1.39
N ALA A 41 -26.93 10.37 2.41
CA ALA A 41 -26.52 10.54 3.80
C ALA A 41 -25.25 9.73 4.09
N LEU A 42 -24.41 10.24 4.99
CA LEU A 42 -23.20 9.54 5.43
C LEU A 42 -23.57 8.20 6.10
N ASP A 43 -23.16 7.11 5.49
CA ASP A 43 -23.30 5.76 6.02
C ASP A 43 -21.96 5.24 6.54
N LEU A 44 -21.76 5.36 7.86
CA LEU A 44 -20.54 4.93 8.54
C LEU A 44 -20.38 3.40 8.53
N THR A 45 -21.49 2.65 8.52
CA THR A 45 -21.46 1.18 8.47
C THR A 45 -20.93 0.73 7.12
N ARG A 46 -21.48 1.28 6.03
CA ARG A 46 -21.02 0.98 4.67
C ARG A 46 -19.55 1.36 4.47
N LEU A 47 -19.11 2.48 5.04
CA LEU A 47 -17.70 2.90 4.98
C LEU A 47 -16.80 1.88 5.68
N ARG A 48 -17.11 1.54 6.94
CA ARG A 48 -16.35 0.56 7.73
C ARG A 48 -16.28 -0.80 7.03
N GLU A 49 -17.41 -1.34 6.59
CA GLU A 49 -17.45 -2.64 5.91
C GLU A 49 -16.75 -2.63 4.56
N SER A 50 -16.77 -1.51 3.84
CA SER A 50 -16.03 -1.38 2.58
C SER A 50 -14.53 -1.33 2.81
N PHE A 51 -14.08 -0.64 3.87
CA PHE A 51 -12.69 -0.66 4.30
C PHE A 51 -12.25 -2.07 4.74
N GLU A 52 -13.03 -2.73 5.60
CA GLU A 52 -12.75 -4.08 6.08
C GLU A 52 -12.61 -5.07 4.91
N ARG A 53 -13.56 -5.04 3.96
CA ARG A 53 -13.49 -5.87 2.75
C ARG A 53 -12.28 -5.55 1.87
N ALA A 54 -11.89 -4.28 1.77
CA ALA A 54 -10.73 -3.88 0.98
C ALA A 54 -9.42 -4.42 1.56
N VAL A 55 -9.29 -4.47 2.89
CA VAL A 55 -8.16 -5.09 3.60
C VAL A 55 -8.18 -6.60 3.37
N VAL A 56 -9.29 -7.28 3.69
CA VAL A 56 -9.41 -8.74 3.56
C VAL A 56 -9.11 -9.22 2.14
N LYS A 57 -9.60 -8.51 1.12
CA LYS A 57 -9.32 -8.83 -0.29
C LYS A 57 -7.81 -8.89 -0.61
N ARG A 58 -6.97 -8.17 0.13
CA ARG A 58 -5.52 -8.09 -0.07
C ARG A 58 -4.72 -9.07 0.79
N LEU A 59 -5.39 -9.87 1.63
CA LEU A 59 -4.74 -10.90 2.47
C LEU A 59 -4.65 -12.27 1.77
N MET A 60 -5.12 -12.40 0.53
CA MET A 60 -5.03 -13.64 -0.24
C MET A 60 -3.58 -13.88 -0.69
N THR A 61 -2.90 -14.86 -0.08
CA THR A 61 -1.52 -15.24 -0.38
C THR A 61 -1.24 -16.68 0.02
N ASP A 62 -0.37 -17.35 -0.73
CA ASP A 62 0.13 -18.70 -0.40
C ASP A 62 1.48 -18.65 0.34
N VAL A 63 2.04 -17.45 0.53
CA VAL A 63 3.29 -17.23 1.26
C VAL A 63 3.05 -16.42 2.54
N PRO A 64 3.92 -16.55 3.55
CA PRO A 64 3.86 -15.73 4.75
C PRO A 64 3.86 -14.23 4.42
N PHE A 65 3.06 -13.47 5.16
CA PHE A 65 2.98 -12.02 5.04
C PHE A 65 2.99 -11.36 6.42
N GLY A 66 3.21 -10.06 6.44
CA GLY A 66 3.09 -9.23 7.63
C GLY A 66 2.51 -7.87 7.30
N VAL A 67 2.43 -7.02 8.32
CA VAL A 67 1.92 -5.65 8.20
C VAL A 67 2.96 -4.62 8.60
N LEU A 68 3.00 -3.49 7.90
CA LEU A 68 3.75 -2.32 8.33
C LEU A 68 2.91 -1.57 9.36
N LEU A 69 3.49 -1.28 10.52
CA LEU A 69 2.81 -0.68 11.67
C LEU A 69 3.60 0.51 12.19
N SER A 70 3.14 1.72 11.88
CA SER A 70 3.76 2.97 12.33
C SER A 70 3.25 3.45 13.69
N GLY A 71 2.18 2.84 14.20
CA GLY A 71 1.43 3.36 15.35
C GLY A 71 0.42 4.47 14.98
N GLY A 72 0.49 5.01 13.77
CA GLY A 72 -0.53 5.92 13.22
C GLY A 72 -1.87 5.23 12.98
N LEU A 73 -2.94 6.02 12.91
CA LEU A 73 -4.33 5.55 12.77
C LEU A 73 -4.51 4.59 11.59
N ASP A 74 -4.03 4.95 10.41
CA ASP A 74 -4.28 4.21 9.18
C ASP A 74 -3.68 2.80 9.22
N SER A 75 -2.39 2.70 9.53
CA SER A 75 -1.71 1.39 9.66
C SER A 75 -2.31 0.54 10.79
N SER A 76 -2.74 1.18 11.88
CA SER A 76 -3.34 0.50 13.03
C SER A 76 -4.73 -0.08 12.69
N LEU A 77 -5.53 0.64 11.90
CA LEU A 77 -6.82 0.14 11.41
C LEU A 77 -6.62 -1.04 10.45
N VAL A 78 -5.67 -0.96 9.52
CA VAL A 78 -5.35 -2.08 8.60
C VAL A 78 -4.89 -3.31 9.39
N ALA A 79 -3.95 -3.13 10.31
CA ALA A 79 -3.43 -4.22 11.15
C ALA A 79 -4.54 -4.85 12.01
N SER A 80 -5.42 -4.05 12.61
CA SER A 80 -6.53 -4.55 13.42
C SER A 80 -7.50 -5.41 12.62
N VAL A 81 -7.86 -4.99 11.40
CA VAL A 81 -8.71 -5.79 10.52
C VAL A 81 -8.01 -7.08 10.09
N ALA A 82 -6.70 -7.00 9.76
CA ALA A 82 -5.92 -8.16 9.37
C ALA A 82 -5.84 -9.21 10.51
N CYS A 83 -5.48 -8.81 11.73
CA CYS A 83 -5.47 -9.69 12.89
C CYS A 83 -6.83 -10.36 13.11
N ARG A 84 -7.91 -9.57 13.15
CA ARG A 84 -9.26 -10.10 13.40
C ARG A 84 -9.70 -11.08 12.31
N HIS A 85 -9.35 -10.82 11.05
CA HIS A 85 -9.67 -11.73 9.96
C HIS A 85 -8.86 -13.03 10.06
N MET A 86 -7.57 -12.95 10.36
CA MET A 86 -6.73 -14.12 10.57
C MET A 86 -7.26 -14.98 11.73
N ASP A 87 -7.57 -14.39 12.88
CA ASP A 87 -8.15 -15.10 14.03
C ASP A 87 -9.46 -15.82 13.65
N SER A 88 -10.29 -15.20 12.82
CA SER A 88 -11.57 -15.78 12.37
C SER A 88 -11.42 -16.92 11.36
N VAL A 89 -10.41 -16.88 10.49
CA VAL A 89 -10.24 -17.89 9.41
C VAL A 89 -9.44 -19.08 9.90
N PHE A 90 -8.44 -18.82 10.72
CA PHE A 90 -7.39 -19.76 11.07
C PHE A 90 -7.51 -20.25 12.52
N GLY A 91 -8.15 -19.49 13.42
CA GLY A 91 -8.03 -19.74 14.85
C GLY A 91 -6.57 -19.63 15.33
N SER A 92 -6.35 -19.74 16.65
CA SER A 92 -5.00 -19.74 17.21
C SER A 92 -4.22 -20.98 16.74
N GLY A 93 -3.19 -20.79 15.90
CA GLY A 93 -2.23 -21.83 15.52
C GLY A 93 -2.41 -22.50 14.16
N SER A 94 -2.99 -21.83 13.16
CA SER A 94 -3.01 -22.39 11.79
C SER A 94 -1.68 -22.30 11.05
N GLU A 95 -1.56 -23.20 10.09
CA GLU A 95 -0.52 -23.24 9.07
C GLU A 95 -0.94 -22.41 7.85
N ILE A 96 -0.19 -21.35 7.54
CA ILE A 96 -0.31 -20.59 6.29
C ILE A 96 0.81 -21.06 5.37
N GLY A 97 0.46 -21.77 4.28
CA GLY A 97 1.46 -22.25 3.31
C GLY A 97 2.53 -23.19 3.90
N GLY A 98 2.19 -23.96 4.94
CA GLY A 98 3.14 -24.82 5.66
C GLY A 98 3.98 -24.11 6.73
N PHE A 99 3.80 -22.79 6.91
CA PHE A 99 4.38 -22.04 8.02
C PHE A 99 3.37 -21.94 9.16
N ARG A 100 3.70 -22.54 10.31
CA ARG A 100 2.98 -22.34 11.56
C ARG A 100 3.30 -20.95 12.08
N THR A 101 2.30 -20.07 12.10
CA THR A 101 2.42 -18.81 12.85
C THR A 101 1.18 -18.61 13.71
N ASP A 102 1.40 -18.48 15.00
CA ASP A 102 0.32 -18.26 15.97
C ASP A 102 -0.17 -16.81 15.96
N ARG A 103 0.55 -15.89 15.29
CA ARG A 103 0.33 -14.43 15.35
C ARG A 103 0.74 -13.74 14.05
N LEU A 104 0.02 -12.68 13.69
CA LEU A 104 0.44 -11.79 12.60
C LEU A 104 1.78 -11.11 12.94
N HIS A 105 2.72 -11.08 12.00
CA HIS A 105 3.96 -10.33 12.13
C HIS A 105 3.73 -8.86 11.77
N SER A 106 4.18 -7.96 12.63
CA SER A 106 4.13 -6.51 12.39
C SER A 106 5.53 -5.92 12.41
N PHE A 107 5.78 -4.96 11.53
CA PHE A 107 7.10 -4.36 11.33
C PHE A 107 7.01 -2.84 11.46
N CYS A 108 7.93 -2.26 12.22
CA CYS A 108 8.12 -0.81 12.31
C CYS A 108 9.59 -0.48 12.03
N ILE A 109 9.85 0.70 11.50
CA ILE A 109 11.21 1.23 11.30
C ILE A 109 11.28 2.66 11.82
N GLY A 110 12.38 3.00 12.48
CA GLY A 110 12.55 4.33 13.03
C GLY A 110 13.93 4.54 13.65
N LEU A 111 14.27 5.79 13.93
CA LEU A 111 15.39 6.10 14.81
C LEU A 111 15.08 5.58 16.22
N GLU A 112 16.11 5.16 16.95
CA GLU A 112 15.96 4.71 18.33
C GLU A 112 15.25 5.78 19.19
N GLY A 113 14.21 5.35 19.93
CA GLY A 113 13.41 6.25 20.77
C GLY A 113 12.42 7.14 20.02
N SER A 114 12.23 6.96 18.71
CA SER A 114 11.25 7.72 17.93
C SER A 114 9.80 7.51 18.42
N PRO A 115 8.94 8.53 18.30
CA PRO A 115 7.54 8.43 18.72
C PRO A 115 6.77 7.34 17.96
N ASP A 116 7.11 7.09 16.70
CA ASP A 116 6.47 6.06 15.88
C ASP A 116 6.74 4.66 16.42
N LEU A 117 7.97 4.36 16.87
CA LEU A 117 8.29 3.08 17.50
C LEU A 117 7.49 2.86 18.78
N LEU A 118 7.34 3.91 19.61
CA LEU A 118 6.56 3.84 20.84
C LEU A 118 5.08 3.56 20.55
N ALA A 119 4.48 4.31 19.61
CA ALA A 119 3.09 4.12 19.22
C ALA A 119 2.86 2.75 18.56
N ALA A 120 3.77 2.32 17.68
CA ALA A 120 3.70 1.01 17.04
C ALA A 120 3.74 -0.12 18.06
N ARG A 121 4.59 -0.01 19.10
CA ARG A 121 4.68 -0.97 20.19
C ARG A 121 3.38 -1.08 21.00
N ASP A 122 2.73 0.05 21.27
CA ASP A 122 1.44 0.06 21.98
C ASP A 122 0.35 -0.64 21.18
N VAL A 123 0.26 -0.34 19.87
CA VAL A 123 -0.71 -1.01 18.99
C VAL A 123 -0.40 -2.49 18.82
N ALA A 124 0.87 -2.86 18.65
CA ALA A 124 1.31 -4.24 18.53
C ALA A 124 0.97 -5.06 19.79
N LYS A 125 1.14 -4.47 20.97
CA LYS A 125 0.75 -5.07 22.25
C LYS A 125 -0.76 -5.26 22.34
N PHE A 126 -1.54 -4.26 21.92
CA PHE A 126 -3.00 -4.35 21.90
C PHE A 126 -3.50 -5.44 20.94
N LEU A 127 -2.90 -5.54 19.75
CA LEU A 127 -3.26 -6.53 18.72
C LEU A 127 -2.59 -7.89 18.90
N ASN A 128 -1.71 -8.04 19.91
CA ASN A 128 -0.94 -9.25 20.18
C ASN A 128 -0.16 -9.79 18.97
N THR A 129 0.41 -8.89 18.16
CA THR A 129 1.23 -9.27 16.99
C THR A 129 2.64 -9.70 17.40
N GLN A 130 3.31 -10.51 16.58
CA GLN A 130 4.76 -10.68 16.69
C GLN A 130 5.44 -9.44 16.09
N HIS A 131 5.80 -8.49 16.95
CA HIS A 131 6.32 -7.18 16.55
C HIS A 131 7.83 -7.17 16.36
N HIS A 132 8.28 -6.55 15.27
CA HIS A 132 9.68 -6.38 14.93
C HIS A 132 9.95 -4.89 14.74
N GLU A 133 10.88 -4.35 15.52
CA GLU A 133 11.34 -2.98 15.39
C GLU A 133 12.70 -2.98 14.69
N PHE A 134 12.79 -2.29 13.56
CA PHE A 134 14.04 -2.04 12.87
C PHE A 134 14.54 -0.66 13.23
N HIS A 135 15.72 -0.59 13.81
CA HIS A 135 16.38 0.66 14.12
C HIS A 135 17.42 0.95 13.05
N PHE A 136 17.46 2.19 12.61
CA PHE A 136 18.53 2.68 11.75
C PHE A 136 19.14 3.92 12.38
N THR A 137 20.39 4.19 12.02
CA THR A 137 21.12 5.40 12.39
C THR A 137 20.98 6.44 11.30
N VAL A 138 21.20 7.71 11.67
CA VAL A 138 21.23 8.81 10.69
C VAL A 138 22.28 8.55 9.60
N GLN A 139 23.42 7.93 9.95
CA GLN A 139 24.48 7.64 8.98
C GLN A 139 24.05 6.57 7.98
N GLU A 140 23.41 5.48 8.42
CA GLU A 140 22.85 4.48 7.51
C GLU A 140 21.80 5.09 6.57
N GLY A 141 20.99 6.03 7.08
CA GLY A 141 20.06 6.79 6.25
C GLY A 141 20.76 7.60 5.16
N ILE A 142 21.83 8.32 5.51
CA ILE A 142 22.65 9.11 4.56
C ILE A 142 23.30 8.20 3.52
N ASP A 143 23.91 7.10 3.96
CA ASP A 143 24.61 6.16 3.09
C ASP A 143 23.65 5.49 2.09
N ALA A 144 22.37 5.31 2.47
CA ALA A 144 21.34 4.74 1.63
C ALA A 144 20.72 5.70 0.60
N ILE A 145 20.95 7.03 0.67
CA ILE A 145 20.25 8.02 -0.19
C ILE A 145 20.43 7.71 -1.68
N SER A 146 21.65 7.37 -2.10
CA SER A 146 21.93 7.06 -3.51
C SER A 146 21.13 5.86 -3.99
N ASP A 147 21.04 4.81 -3.17
CA ASP A 147 20.28 3.60 -3.49
C ASP A 147 18.77 3.88 -3.47
N VAL A 148 18.29 4.68 -2.52
CA VAL A 148 16.87 5.08 -2.47
C VAL A 148 16.48 5.78 -3.77
N ILE A 149 17.22 6.83 -4.17
CA ILE A 149 16.98 7.56 -5.42
C ILE A 149 16.98 6.63 -6.63
N TYR A 150 17.95 5.71 -6.68
CA TYR A 150 18.03 4.72 -7.76
C TYR A 150 16.77 3.84 -7.83
N HIS A 151 16.27 3.35 -6.69
CA HIS A 151 15.12 2.45 -6.66
C HIS A 151 13.77 3.14 -6.85
N ILE A 152 13.61 4.40 -6.40
CA ILE A 152 12.35 5.14 -6.52
C ILE A 152 12.27 6.02 -7.76
N GLU A 153 13.37 6.17 -8.49
CA GLU A 153 13.49 6.92 -9.76
C GLU A 153 12.94 8.37 -9.69
N THR A 154 13.06 9.02 -8.53
CA THR A 154 12.66 10.41 -8.33
C THR A 154 13.73 11.19 -7.57
N TYR A 155 13.75 12.51 -7.75
CA TYR A 155 14.56 13.48 -7.02
C TYR A 155 13.72 14.33 -6.05
N ASP A 156 12.42 14.04 -5.91
CA ASP A 156 11.54 14.77 -5.01
C ASP A 156 11.97 14.61 -3.54
N VAL A 157 12.19 15.74 -2.86
CA VAL A 157 12.71 15.78 -1.50
C VAL A 157 11.79 15.06 -0.50
N THR A 158 10.47 15.20 -0.65
CA THR A 158 9.52 14.60 0.28
C THR A 158 9.52 13.07 0.18
N SER A 159 9.80 12.55 -1.02
CA SER A 159 9.82 11.12 -1.33
C SER A 159 11.12 10.41 -0.92
N ILE A 160 12.24 11.13 -0.82
CA ILE A 160 13.58 10.56 -0.55
C ILE A 160 14.02 10.69 0.91
N ARG A 161 13.55 11.72 1.62
CA ARG A 161 14.04 12.09 2.96
C ARG A 161 13.66 11.11 4.07
#